data_AF-A0A6J7GG08-F1
#
_entry.id   AF-A0A6J7GG08-F1
#
_cell.length_a   1.000
_cell.length_b   1.000
_cell.length_c   1.000
_cell.angle_alpha   90.00
_cell.angle_beta   90.00
_cell.angle_gamma   90.00
#
_symmetry.space_group_name_H-M   'P 1'
#
loop_
_entity.id
_entity.type
_entity.pdbx_description
1 polymer ?
#
loop_
_entity_poly.entity_id
_entity_poly.type
_entity_poly.pdbx_seq_one_letter_code
_entity_poly.pdbx_strand_id
1 'polypeptide(L)'
;MLPSDYCISVNAHALARYAALCQEADIVPIVEPEVLMDGDHTIERSFAVTQAVQEELFRELEAQRVNLEGTLLKPNMVLSGYGAKTQASDAEIAEQTLACFAVTVPAAVPGIVFLSGGQSDEQATSRLNLMNSSDFRGAAHPWQISFSYGRALQSAALKAWQGQASNVGAGQAAFAHRALLNGKARSGQYSSDLESAV
;
A
#
# COMPACT_ATOMS: atom_id res chain seq x y z
N MET A 1 -20.09 15.05 3.37
CA MET A 1 -19.49 13.77 2.92
C MET A 1 -18.04 13.77 3.38
N LEU A 2 -17.51 12.64 3.87
CA LEU A 2 -16.10 12.53 4.28
C LEU A 2 -15.24 11.91 3.15
N PRO A 3 -13.93 12.22 3.09
CA PRO A 3 -13.27 13.32 3.80
C PRO A 3 -13.75 14.69 3.28
N SER A 4 -13.61 15.74 4.08
CA SER A 4 -13.83 17.12 3.62
C SER A 4 -12.60 17.66 2.90
N ASP A 5 -12.78 18.64 2.02
CA ASP A 5 -11.67 19.30 1.31
C ASP A 5 -10.65 19.88 2.29
N TYR A 6 -11.12 20.46 3.40
CA TYR A 6 -10.25 20.94 4.47
C TYR A 6 -9.36 19.82 5.04
N CYS A 7 -9.93 18.64 5.30
CA CYS A 7 -9.18 17.48 5.81
C CYS A 7 -8.09 17.05 4.82
N ILE A 8 -8.42 16.97 3.53
CA ILE A 8 -7.47 16.59 2.49
C ILE A 8 -6.33 17.62 2.44
N SER A 9 -6.67 18.91 2.31
CA SER A 9 -5.70 19.99 2.14
C SER A 9 -4.72 20.09 3.32
N VAL A 10 -5.21 20.08 4.58
CA VAL A 10 -4.32 20.24 5.73
C VAL A 10 -3.36 19.05 5.92
N ASN A 11 -3.81 17.83 5.60
CA ASN A 11 -2.96 16.64 5.70
C ASN A 11 -1.94 16.57 4.56
N ALA A 12 -2.35 16.87 3.32
CA ALA A 12 -1.45 16.94 2.16
C ALA A 12 -0.33 17.97 2.38
N HIS A 13 -0.69 19.17 2.81
CA HIS A 13 0.27 20.23 3.10
C HIS A 13 1.23 19.85 4.25
N ALA A 14 0.75 19.16 5.29
CA ALA A 14 1.60 18.67 6.38
C ALA A 14 2.57 17.57 5.92
N LEU A 15 2.11 16.61 5.09
CA LEU A 15 2.95 15.57 4.51
C LEU A 15 4.04 16.14 3.60
N ALA A 16 3.70 17.14 2.79
CA ALA A 16 4.67 17.82 1.92
C ALA A 16 5.73 18.59 2.71
N ARG A 17 5.34 19.24 3.81
CA ARG A 17 6.29 19.89 4.72
C ARG A 17 7.24 18.90 5.37
N TYR A 18 6.69 17.78 5.85
CA TYR A 18 7.49 16.68 6.38
C TYR A 18 8.49 16.17 5.34
N ALA A 19 8.05 15.93 4.11
CA ALA A 19 8.90 15.43 3.04
C ALA A 19 10.04 16.41 2.69
N ALA A 20 9.75 17.71 2.61
CA ALA A 20 10.77 18.73 2.37
C ALA A 20 11.83 18.76 3.48
N LEU A 21 11.41 18.70 4.75
CA LEU A 21 12.33 18.66 5.90
C LEU A 21 13.16 17.38 5.95
N CYS A 22 12.59 16.23 5.59
CA CYS A 22 13.35 14.99 5.44
C CYS A 22 14.45 15.14 4.39
N GLN A 23 14.13 15.71 3.23
CA GLN A 23 15.10 15.89 2.16
C GLN A 23 16.20 16.88 2.51
N GLU A 24 15.88 17.98 3.22
CA GLU A 24 16.89 18.91 3.76
C GLU A 24 17.86 18.21 4.72
N ALA A 25 17.39 17.15 5.41
CA ALA A 25 18.17 16.36 6.35
C ALA A 25 18.78 15.08 5.74
N ASP A 26 18.82 14.95 4.41
CA ASP A 26 19.34 13.76 3.69
C ASP A 26 18.60 12.44 4.04
N ILE A 27 17.31 12.52 4.36
CA ILE A 27 16.43 11.38 4.65
C ILE A 27 15.40 11.25 3.52
N VAL A 28 15.23 10.03 2.99
CA VAL A 28 14.16 9.73 2.02
C VAL A 28 12.80 9.68 2.74
N PRO A 29 11.85 10.59 2.47
CA PRO A 29 10.52 10.51 3.05
C PRO A 29 9.67 9.43 2.37
N ILE A 30 9.03 8.61 3.21
CA ILE A 30 7.85 7.84 2.82
C ILE A 30 6.62 8.71 3.15
N VAL A 31 5.82 9.06 2.14
CA VAL A 31 4.58 9.83 2.32
C VAL A 31 3.38 8.86 2.35
N GLU A 32 2.61 8.90 3.44
CA GLU A 32 1.55 7.94 3.73
C GLU A 32 0.18 8.63 3.86
N PRO A 33 -0.54 8.87 2.74
CA PRO A 33 -1.89 9.42 2.76
C PRO A 33 -2.95 8.30 2.87
N GLU A 34 -3.04 7.62 4.01
CA GLU A 34 -3.98 6.48 4.18
C GLU A 34 -5.45 6.94 4.17
N VAL A 35 -6.23 6.43 3.21
CA VAL A 35 -7.68 6.44 3.24
C VAL A 35 -8.16 5.15 3.92
N LEU A 36 -8.85 5.29 5.05
CA LEU A 36 -9.33 4.16 5.83
C LEU A 36 -10.43 3.38 5.10
N MET A 37 -10.38 2.06 5.22
CA MET A 37 -11.39 1.14 4.66
C MET A 37 -12.63 0.96 5.56
N ASP A 38 -12.70 1.68 6.69
CA ASP A 38 -13.86 1.65 7.56
C ASP A 38 -15.10 2.27 6.88
N GLY A 39 -16.23 1.57 6.98
CA GLY A 39 -17.53 2.03 6.47
C GLY A 39 -18.14 1.08 5.44
N ASP A 40 -19.23 1.53 4.81
CA ASP A 40 -20.07 0.77 3.87
C ASP A 40 -19.93 1.25 2.41
N HIS A 41 -18.89 2.02 2.12
CA HIS A 41 -18.65 2.65 0.83
C HIS A 41 -18.24 1.63 -0.24
N THR A 42 -18.59 1.94 -1.49
CA THR A 42 -18.22 1.12 -2.65
C THR A 42 -16.78 1.36 -3.08
N ILE A 43 -16.25 0.49 -3.93
CA ILE A 43 -14.90 0.65 -4.48
C ILE A 43 -14.78 1.92 -5.34
N GLU A 44 -15.84 2.34 -6.04
CA GLU A 44 -15.85 3.59 -6.83
C GLU A 44 -15.75 4.82 -5.93
N ARG A 45 -16.38 4.77 -4.75
CA ARG A 45 -16.22 5.85 -3.76
C ARG A 45 -14.78 5.87 -3.24
N SER A 46 -14.21 4.71 -2.94
CA SER A 46 -12.81 4.58 -2.51
C SER A 46 -11.84 5.11 -3.56
N PHE A 47 -12.08 4.78 -4.84
CA PHE A 47 -11.33 5.30 -5.98
C PHE A 47 -11.38 6.84 -6.01
N ALA A 48 -12.58 7.43 -5.99
CA ALA A 48 -12.75 8.87 -6.08
C ALA A 48 -12.09 9.61 -4.90
N VAL A 49 -12.16 9.05 -3.69
CA VAL A 49 -11.49 9.63 -2.51
C VAL A 49 -9.98 9.49 -2.61
N THR A 50 -9.48 8.31 -2.97
CA THR A 50 -8.03 8.06 -3.12
C THR A 50 -7.44 8.99 -4.20
N GLN A 51 -8.16 9.18 -5.30
CA GLN A 51 -7.77 10.11 -6.35
C GLN A 51 -7.65 11.54 -5.82
N ALA A 52 -8.71 12.07 -5.21
CA ALA A 52 -8.71 13.45 -4.68
C ALA A 52 -7.61 13.69 -3.63
N VAL A 53 -7.35 12.69 -2.78
CA VAL A 53 -6.28 12.75 -1.77
C VAL A 53 -4.89 12.78 -2.40
N GLN A 54 -4.65 11.93 -3.40
CA GLN A 54 -3.33 11.88 -4.05
C GLN A 54 -3.07 13.09 -4.94
N GLU A 55 -4.09 13.58 -5.67
CA GLU A 55 -3.98 14.80 -6.47
C GLU A 55 -3.57 16.00 -5.60
N GLU A 56 -4.17 16.15 -4.41
CA GLU A 56 -3.78 17.22 -3.48
C GLU A 56 -2.40 16.98 -2.86
N LEU A 57 -2.06 15.72 -2.50
CA LEU A 57 -0.73 15.38 -2.00
C LEU A 57 0.35 15.79 -2.99
N PHE A 58 0.24 15.41 -4.26
CA PHE A 58 1.28 15.72 -5.25
C PHE A 58 1.32 17.21 -5.60
N ARG A 59 0.17 17.91 -5.59
CA ARG A 59 0.13 19.38 -5.69
C ARG A 59 0.93 20.04 -4.57
N GLU A 60 0.75 19.59 -3.33
CA GLU A 60 1.45 20.13 -2.16
C GLU A 60 2.94 19.77 -2.14
N LEU A 61 3.30 18.55 -2.55
CA LEU A 61 4.71 18.14 -2.70
C LEU A 61 5.44 19.03 -3.71
N GLU A 62 4.81 19.30 -4.86
CA GLU A 62 5.35 20.21 -5.88
C GLU A 62 5.45 21.65 -5.35
N ALA A 63 4.39 22.18 -4.71
CA ALA A 63 4.36 23.53 -4.17
C ALA A 63 5.47 23.78 -3.14
N GLN A 64 5.84 22.74 -2.38
CA GLN A 64 6.90 22.77 -1.37
C GLN A 64 8.26 22.28 -1.91
N ARG A 65 8.37 22.09 -3.24
CA ARG A 65 9.60 21.77 -3.97
C ARG A 65 10.26 20.46 -3.55
N VAL A 66 9.45 19.47 -3.19
CA VAL A 66 9.93 18.13 -2.88
C VAL A 66 10.43 17.44 -4.16
N ASN A 67 11.63 16.90 -4.11
CA ASN A 67 12.23 16.11 -5.19
C ASN A 67 11.59 14.71 -5.23
N LEU A 68 10.68 14.44 -6.17
CA LEU A 68 9.88 13.19 -6.17
C LEU A 68 10.73 11.93 -6.38
N GLU A 69 11.84 12.04 -7.11
CA GLU A 69 12.81 10.96 -7.33
C GLU A 69 13.44 10.46 -6.01
N GLY A 70 13.46 11.33 -5.00
CA GLY A 70 13.93 11.04 -3.64
C GLY A 70 12.80 10.77 -2.65
N THR A 71 11.67 10.22 -3.08
CA THR A 71 10.51 9.89 -2.20
C THR A 71 10.01 8.47 -2.42
N LEU A 72 9.17 7.98 -1.51
CA LEU A 72 8.34 6.79 -1.73
C LEU A 72 6.89 7.11 -1.33
N LEU A 73 5.93 6.58 -2.09
CA LEU A 73 4.52 6.65 -1.73
C LEU A 73 4.12 5.39 -0.94
N LYS A 74 3.45 5.54 0.21
CA LYS A 74 2.84 4.44 0.97
C LYS A 74 1.33 4.63 1.04
N PRO A 75 0.58 4.23 0.00
CA PRO A 75 -0.85 4.43 -0.05
C PRO A 75 -1.60 3.17 0.44
N ASN A 76 -2.90 3.32 0.71
CA ASN A 76 -3.84 2.20 0.69
C ASN A 76 -4.02 1.66 -0.73
N MET A 77 -4.44 0.40 -0.86
CA MET A 77 -5.07 -0.08 -2.08
C MET A 77 -6.48 0.53 -2.19
N VAL A 78 -7.03 0.60 -3.40
CA VAL A 78 -8.42 1.02 -3.62
C VAL A 78 -9.33 -0.17 -3.28
N LEU A 79 -10.07 -0.05 -2.17
CA LEU A 79 -10.83 -1.14 -1.56
C LEU A 79 -12.27 -0.73 -1.29
N SER A 80 -13.23 -1.66 -1.41
CA SER A 80 -14.55 -1.49 -0.79
C SER A 80 -14.42 -1.41 0.72
N GLY A 81 -15.32 -0.67 1.37
CA GLY A 81 -15.36 -0.61 2.83
C GLY A 81 -15.78 -1.96 3.45
N TYR A 82 -15.38 -2.23 4.69
CA TYR A 82 -15.70 -3.50 5.36
C TYR A 82 -17.20 -3.82 5.42
N GLY A 83 -18.04 -2.79 5.59
CA GLY A 83 -19.49 -2.90 5.65
C GLY A 83 -20.18 -2.81 4.28
N ALA A 84 -19.43 -2.74 3.18
CA ALA A 84 -20.02 -2.61 1.85
C ALA A 84 -20.85 -3.85 1.51
N LYS A 85 -22.03 -3.62 0.91
CA LYS A 85 -22.96 -4.69 0.50
C LYS A 85 -22.33 -5.67 -0.49
N THR A 86 -21.39 -5.18 -1.29
CA THR A 86 -20.63 -5.95 -2.27
C THR A 86 -19.15 -5.67 -2.07
N GLN A 87 -18.39 -6.72 -1.76
CA GLN A 87 -16.94 -6.67 -1.67
C GLN A 87 -16.35 -6.85 -3.07
N ALA A 88 -15.45 -5.94 -3.45
CA ALA A 88 -14.73 -6.05 -4.71
C ALA A 88 -13.82 -7.28 -4.73
N SER A 89 -13.62 -7.86 -5.90
CA SER A 89 -12.69 -8.98 -6.08
C SER A 89 -11.23 -8.50 -6.01
N ASP A 90 -10.28 -9.39 -5.72
CA ASP A 90 -8.86 -9.04 -5.72
C ASP A 90 -8.37 -8.49 -7.07
N ALA A 91 -8.91 -9.01 -8.18
CA ALA A 91 -8.63 -8.52 -9.52
C ALA A 91 -9.17 -7.10 -9.73
N GLU A 92 -10.42 -6.84 -9.33
CA GLU A 92 -11.03 -5.52 -9.42
C GLU A 92 -10.28 -4.49 -8.55
N ILE A 93 -9.88 -4.88 -7.34
CA ILE A 93 -9.04 -4.06 -6.44
C ILE A 93 -7.71 -3.69 -7.11
N ALA A 94 -7.02 -4.67 -7.69
CA ALA A 94 -5.75 -4.44 -8.38
C ALA A 94 -5.94 -3.50 -9.59
N GLU A 95 -6.97 -3.73 -10.40
CA GLU A 95 -7.29 -2.89 -11.56
C GLU A 95 -7.62 -1.44 -11.17
N GLN A 96 -8.52 -1.25 -10.20
CA GLN A 96 -8.92 0.08 -9.72
C GLN A 96 -7.75 0.82 -9.06
N THR A 97 -6.89 0.10 -8.33
CA THR A 97 -5.69 0.69 -7.70
C THR A 97 -4.71 1.19 -8.76
N LEU A 98 -4.36 0.35 -9.74
CA LEU A 98 -3.45 0.74 -10.82
C LEU A 98 -4.04 1.86 -11.69
N ALA A 99 -5.34 1.82 -11.99
CA ALA A 99 -6.02 2.86 -12.75
C ALA A 99 -6.01 4.22 -12.03
N CYS A 100 -6.21 4.23 -10.70
CA CYS A 100 -6.11 5.43 -9.90
C CYS A 100 -4.68 5.99 -9.95
N PHE A 101 -3.68 5.13 -9.75
CA PHE A 101 -2.29 5.59 -9.65
C PHE A 101 -1.73 6.03 -11.00
N ALA A 102 -2.20 5.44 -12.10
CA ALA A 102 -1.88 5.86 -13.46
C ALA A 102 -2.25 7.33 -13.74
N VAL A 103 -3.25 7.89 -13.05
CA VAL A 103 -3.69 9.28 -13.25
C VAL A 103 -3.23 10.23 -12.14
N THR A 104 -2.84 9.72 -10.96
CA THR A 104 -2.47 10.56 -9.81
C THR A 104 -0.99 10.58 -9.47
N VAL A 105 -0.26 9.49 -9.70
CA VAL A 105 1.15 9.37 -9.28
C VAL A 105 2.05 9.83 -10.42
N PRO A 106 2.98 10.78 -10.22
CA PRO A 106 3.96 11.13 -11.23
C PRO A 106 4.98 9.99 -11.47
N ALA A 107 5.38 9.78 -12.73
CA ALA A 107 6.38 8.76 -13.08
C ALA A 107 7.77 8.94 -12.44
N ALA A 108 8.06 10.15 -11.94
CA ALA A 108 9.30 10.47 -11.22
C ALA A 108 9.41 9.79 -9.85
N VAL A 109 8.29 9.41 -9.22
CA VAL A 109 8.32 8.62 -7.99
C VAL A 109 8.99 7.28 -8.31
N PRO A 110 9.99 6.82 -7.54
CA PRO A 110 10.68 5.56 -7.84
C PRO A 110 9.88 4.32 -7.40
N GLY A 111 9.06 4.45 -6.35
CA GLY A 111 8.40 3.30 -5.76
C GLY A 111 7.17 3.61 -4.92
N ILE A 112 6.26 2.64 -4.94
CA ILE A 112 5.02 2.59 -4.19
C ILE A 112 5.10 1.38 -3.27
N VAL A 113 5.04 1.61 -1.96
CA VAL A 113 5.18 0.59 -0.92
C VAL A 113 3.89 0.49 -0.12
N PHE A 114 2.98 -0.40 -0.51
CA PHE A 114 1.64 -0.46 0.07
C PHE A 114 1.63 -0.73 1.57
N LEU A 115 0.71 -0.08 2.29
CA LEU A 115 0.30 -0.50 3.63
C LEU A 115 -0.66 -1.70 3.54
N SER A 116 -0.71 -2.54 4.59
CA SER A 116 -1.63 -3.68 4.59
C SER A 116 -3.06 -3.33 5.00
N GLY A 117 -3.28 -2.21 5.69
CA GLY A 117 -4.60 -1.60 5.94
C GLY A 117 -5.58 -2.40 6.81
N GLY A 118 -5.28 -3.65 7.19
CA GLY A 118 -6.22 -4.54 7.89
C GLY A 118 -6.75 -5.68 7.03
N GLN A 119 -6.21 -5.81 5.82
CA GLN A 119 -6.28 -7.04 5.02
C GLN A 119 -5.62 -8.20 5.76
N SER A 120 -6.05 -9.43 5.47
CA SER A 120 -5.31 -10.62 5.93
C SER A 120 -3.92 -10.69 5.27
N ASP A 121 -3.01 -11.45 5.88
CA ASP A 121 -1.65 -11.67 5.37
C ASP A 121 -1.68 -12.17 3.91
N GLU A 122 -2.57 -13.13 3.61
CA GLU A 122 -2.75 -13.74 2.28
C GLU A 122 -3.36 -12.75 1.28
N GLN A 123 -4.37 -11.98 1.68
CA GLN A 123 -5.02 -10.99 0.80
C GLN A 123 -4.04 -9.89 0.37
N ALA A 124 -3.27 -9.35 1.32
CA ALA A 124 -2.27 -8.33 1.03
C ALA A 124 -1.22 -8.87 0.03
N THR A 125 -0.76 -10.11 0.25
CA THR A 125 0.20 -10.81 -0.64
C THR A 125 -0.38 -11.05 -2.04
N SER A 126 -1.60 -11.60 -2.12
CA SER A 126 -2.29 -11.91 -3.37
C SER A 126 -2.52 -10.66 -4.23
N ARG A 127 -3.01 -9.58 -3.64
CA ARG A 127 -3.29 -8.32 -4.35
C ARG A 127 -2.02 -7.62 -4.83
N LEU A 128 -0.98 -7.61 -3.99
CA LEU A 128 0.33 -7.13 -4.40
C LEU A 128 0.88 -7.92 -5.59
N ASN A 129 0.69 -9.24 -5.59
CA ASN A 129 1.10 -10.11 -6.68
C ASN A 129 0.37 -9.80 -7.99
N LEU A 130 -0.96 -9.63 -7.93
CA LEU A 130 -1.76 -9.28 -9.10
C LEU A 130 -1.27 -7.98 -9.74
N MET A 131 -0.98 -6.95 -8.95
CA MET A 131 -0.48 -5.68 -9.48
C MET A 131 0.91 -5.77 -10.12
N ASN A 132 1.74 -6.76 -9.74
CA ASN A 132 3.07 -6.98 -10.32
C ASN A 132 3.10 -8.09 -11.39
N SER A 133 2.02 -8.83 -11.59
CA SER A 133 2.00 -9.97 -12.50
C SER A 133 1.99 -9.49 -13.96
N SER A 134 2.88 -10.05 -14.77
CA SER A 134 2.94 -9.78 -16.22
C SER A 134 1.65 -10.15 -16.95
N ASP A 135 0.91 -11.11 -16.40
CA ASP A 135 -0.32 -11.65 -17.00
C ASP A 135 -1.55 -10.82 -16.59
N PHE A 136 -1.39 -9.93 -15.61
CA PHE A 136 -2.42 -9.00 -15.19
C PHE A 136 -2.34 -7.72 -16.04
N ARG A 137 -3.50 -7.25 -16.53
CA ARG A 137 -3.61 -6.19 -17.55
C ARG A 137 -2.69 -5.01 -17.27
N GLY A 138 -1.85 -4.65 -18.25
CA GLY A 138 -1.12 -3.38 -18.25
C GLY A 138 0.20 -3.37 -17.47
N ALA A 139 0.90 -4.50 -17.39
CA ALA A 139 2.15 -4.73 -16.62
C ALA A 139 3.38 -3.85 -16.96
N ALA A 140 3.18 -2.63 -17.47
CA ALA A 140 4.20 -1.59 -17.54
C ALA A 140 3.66 -0.32 -16.85
N HIS A 141 3.94 -0.20 -15.56
CA HIS A 141 3.86 1.07 -14.84
C HIS A 141 5.28 1.57 -14.55
N PRO A 142 5.51 2.88 -14.45
CA PRO A 142 6.86 3.44 -14.30
C PRO A 142 7.44 3.24 -12.89
N TRP A 143 6.60 2.93 -11.90
CA TRP A 143 6.99 2.75 -10.50
C TRP A 143 7.42 1.31 -10.19
N GLN A 144 8.23 1.12 -9.15
CA GLN A 144 8.30 -0.15 -8.46
C GLN A 144 7.09 -0.31 -7.54
N ILE A 145 6.41 -1.47 -7.56
CA ILE A 145 5.31 -1.77 -6.63
C ILE A 145 5.76 -2.82 -5.62
N SER A 146 5.73 -2.46 -4.34
CA SER A 146 6.20 -3.31 -3.24
C SER A 146 5.35 -3.11 -1.98
N PHE A 147 5.87 -3.50 -0.81
CA PHE A 147 5.15 -3.54 0.45
C PHE A 147 5.88 -2.79 1.56
N SER A 148 5.11 -2.11 2.40
CA SER A 148 5.52 -1.57 3.71
C SER A 148 4.52 -2.08 4.75
N TYR A 149 4.64 -3.36 5.09
CA TYR A 149 3.66 -4.09 5.90
C TYR A 149 4.06 -4.17 7.37
N GLY A 150 3.10 -3.83 8.24
CA GLY A 150 3.14 -4.16 9.66
C GLY A 150 2.44 -5.51 9.92
N ARG A 151 1.13 -5.46 10.13
CA ARG A 151 0.30 -6.65 10.47
C ARG A 151 0.47 -7.80 9.47
N ALA A 152 0.40 -7.55 8.17
CA ALA A 152 0.51 -8.60 7.14
C ALA A 152 1.87 -9.33 7.09
N LEU A 153 2.86 -8.85 7.85
CA LEU A 153 4.19 -9.45 7.95
C LEU A 153 4.43 -10.03 9.36
N GLN A 154 3.76 -9.50 10.39
CA GLN A 154 4.02 -9.80 11.79
C GLN A 154 2.95 -10.66 12.47
N SER A 155 1.71 -10.72 11.97
CA SER A 155 0.60 -11.41 12.64
C SER A 155 0.90 -12.90 12.89
N ALA A 156 1.34 -13.61 11.86
CA ALA A 156 1.75 -15.02 11.98
C ALA A 156 2.92 -15.22 12.95
N ALA A 157 3.91 -14.33 12.91
CA ALA A 157 5.08 -14.38 13.78
C ALA A 157 4.71 -14.19 15.26
N LEU A 158 3.87 -13.20 15.57
CA LEU A 158 3.38 -12.94 16.93
C LEU A 158 2.56 -14.12 17.46
N LYS A 159 1.70 -14.72 16.62
CA LYS A 159 0.89 -15.90 16.98
C LYS A 159 1.74 -17.13 17.25
N ALA A 160 2.83 -17.33 16.52
CA ALA A 160 3.76 -18.44 16.75
C ALA A 160 4.63 -18.20 17.99
N TRP A 161 5.09 -16.96 18.21
CA TRP A 161 5.97 -16.61 19.33
C TRP A 161 5.26 -16.63 20.69
N GLN A 162 4.05 -16.06 20.79
CA GLN A 162 3.25 -16.01 22.02
C GLN A 162 3.96 -15.39 23.25
N GLY A 163 4.99 -14.58 23.04
CA GLY A 163 5.78 -14.00 24.13
C GLY A 163 6.74 -14.98 24.81
N GLN A 164 6.89 -16.21 24.31
CA GLN A 164 7.69 -17.25 24.94
C GLN A 164 9.10 -17.32 24.34
N ALA A 165 10.13 -17.30 25.19
CA ALA A 165 11.53 -17.37 24.75
C ALA A 165 11.82 -18.68 23.98
N SER A 166 11.18 -19.79 24.35
CA SER A 166 11.30 -21.07 23.64
C SER A 166 10.75 -21.04 22.21
N ASN A 167 9.85 -20.10 21.91
CA ASN A 167 9.14 -20.02 20.63
C ASN A 167 9.75 -18.97 19.68
N VAL A 168 10.89 -18.36 20.03
CA VAL A 168 11.56 -17.38 19.16
C VAL A 168 11.82 -17.96 17.77
N GLY A 169 12.29 -19.22 17.69
CA GLY A 169 12.52 -19.90 16.41
C GLY A 169 11.25 -20.07 15.57
N ALA A 170 10.12 -20.38 16.21
CA ALA A 170 8.83 -20.51 15.52
C ALA A 170 8.34 -19.15 14.99
N GLY A 171 8.48 -18.09 15.79
CA GLY A 171 8.17 -16.72 15.37
C GLY A 171 9.03 -16.26 14.18
N GLN A 172 10.33 -16.54 14.22
CA GLN A 172 11.26 -16.23 13.12
C GLN A 172 10.91 -16.99 11.85
N ALA A 173 10.58 -18.29 11.94
CA ALA A 173 10.18 -19.09 10.79
C ALA A 173 8.90 -18.55 10.13
N ALA A 174 7.89 -18.21 10.93
CA ALA A 174 6.64 -17.63 10.42
C ALA A 174 6.86 -16.25 9.76
N PHE A 175 7.69 -15.39 10.36
CA PHE A 175 8.07 -14.10 9.76
C PHE A 175 8.81 -14.28 8.43
N ALA A 176 9.81 -15.16 8.40
CA ALA A 176 10.60 -15.43 7.20
C ALA A 176 9.73 -15.97 6.06
N HIS A 177 8.76 -16.84 6.37
CA HIS A 177 7.78 -17.32 5.40
C HIS A 177 6.96 -16.18 4.80
N ARG A 178 6.40 -15.28 5.62
CA ARG A 178 5.67 -14.09 5.12
C ARG A 178 6.55 -13.13 4.33
N ALA A 179 7.79 -12.91 4.76
CA ALA A 179 8.73 -12.07 4.02
C ALA A 179 9.03 -12.68 2.63
N LEU A 180 9.21 -14.00 2.55
CA LEU A 180 9.43 -14.71 1.29
C LEU A 180 8.25 -14.56 0.34
N LEU A 181 7.02 -14.79 0.82
CA LEU A 181 5.84 -14.73 -0.05
C LEU A 181 5.54 -13.31 -0.53
N ASN A 182 5.71 -12.30 0.32
CA ASN A 182 5.62 -10.90 -0.10
C ASN A 182 6.72 -10.52 -1.10
N GLY A 183 7.94 -11.06 -0.95
CA GLY A 183 9.02 -10.91 -1.94
C GLY A 183 8.68 -11.55 -3.29
N LYS A 184 8.01 -12.70 -3.29
CA LYS A 184 7.47 -13.35 -4.50
C LYS A 184 6.35 -12.52 -5.12
N ALA A 185 5.43 -11.98 -4.32
CA ALA A 185 4.37 -11.10 -4.78
C ALA A 185 4.90 -9.82 -5.43
N ARG A 186 5.93 -9.18 -4.85
CA ARG A 186 6.62 -8.03 -5.48
C ARG A 186 7.16 -8.36 -6.87
N SER A 187 7.49 -9.63 -7.12
CA SER A 187 8.04 -10.07 -8.41
C SER A 187 6.98 -10.68 -9.34
N GLY A 188 5.69 -10.65 -8.96
CA GLY A 188 4.61 -11.28 -9.72
C GLY A 188 4.66 -12.82 -9.73
N GLN A 189 5.32 -13.43 -8.74
CA GLN A 189 5.63 -14.87 -8.69
C GLN A 189 4.98 -15.60 -7.50
N TYR A 190 4.06 -14.96 -6.79
CA TYR A 190 3.31 -15.61 -5.71
C TYR A 190 2.18 -16.46 -6.28
N SER A 191 1.99 -17.65 -5.69
CA SER A 191 0.81 -18.49 -5.87
C SER A 191 0.36 -19.02 -4.51
N SER A 192 -0.93 -19.32 -4.37
CA SER A 192 -1.50 -19.89 -3.13
C SER A 192 -0.83 -21.19 -2.70
N ASP A 193 -0.28 -21.96 -3.63
CA ASP A 193 0.39 -23.23 -3.34
C ASP A 193 1.64 -23.04 -2.46
N LEU A 194 2.25 -21.86 -2.53
CA LEU A 194 3.41 -21.51 -1.70
C LEU A 194 3.03 -21.32 -0.23
N GLU A 195 1.75 -21.13 0.09
CA GLU A 195 1.30 -20.93 1.47
C GLU A 195 1.57 -22.14 2.36
N SER A 196 1.45 -23.34 1.77
CA SER A 196 1.60 -24.62 2.47
C SER A 196 3.00 -25.23 2.34
N ALA A 197 3.95 -24.53 1.70
CA ALA A 197 5.25 -25.09 1.32
C ALA A 197 6.33 -25.06 2.43
N VAL A 198 5.93 -24.91 3.71
CA VAL A 198 6.86 -24.78 4.87
C VAL A 198 6.43 -25.66 6.03
#